data_AF-A0A015Y6A5-F1
#
_entry.id   AF-A0A015Y6A5-F1
#
_cell.length_a   1.000
_cell.length_b   1.000
_cell.length_c   1.000
_cell.angle_alpha   90.00
_cell.angle_beta   90.00
_cell.angle_gamma   90.00
#
_symmetry.space_group_name_H-M   'P 1'
#
loop_
_entity.id
_entity.type
_entity.pdbx_description
1 polymer ?
#
loop_
_entity_poly.entity_id
_entity_poly.type
_entity_poly.pdbx_seq_one_letter_code
_entity_poly.pdbx_strand_id
1 'polypeptide(L)'
;MTFNDMEIENMLNYSYGTKYSYLILSLLYQGRDWKDKKYNEDHIYPQNEFKIKNLRAKGYDDVTIEKYQACYNSILNLELLDDSENKSKNAKPFDLWLKDRDANFKERHHIPEMNDYSLDYFLDFIKKRKALLTKQIKEFILQ
;
A
#
# COMPACT_ATOMS: atom_id res chain seq x y z
N MET A 1 -18.17 17.50 7.42
CA MET A 1 -18.31 16.15 7.98
C MET A 1 -16.91 15.61 8.19
N THR A 2 -16.49 15.34 9.43
CA THR A 2 -15.21 14.68 9.73
C THR A 2 -15.42 13.18 9.76
N PHE A 3 -14.62 12.42 9.00
CA PHE A 3 -14.64 10.96 9.13
C PHE A 3 -14.19 10.57 10.54
N ASN A 4 -14.95 9.69 11.19
CA ASN A 4 -14.53 9.09 12.45
C ASN A 4 -13.53 7.94 12.21
N ASP A 5 -12.89 7.46 13.27
CA ASP A 5 -11.84 6.44 13.16
C ASP A 5 -12.34 5.13 12.53
N MET A 6 -13.60 4.74 12.79
CA MET A 6 -14.20 3.54 12.21
C MET A 6 -14.45 3.69 10.71
N GLU A 7 -14.88 4.86 10.26
CA GLU A 7 -15.07 5.15 8.83
C GLU A 7 -13.73 5.10 8.09
N ILE A 8 -12.68 5.70 8.65
CA ILE A 8 -11.33 5.65 8.08
C ILE A 8 -10.81 4.21 8.04
N GLU A 9 -11.01 3.44 9.10
CA GLU A 9 -10.63 2.04 9.13
C GLU A 9 -11.33 1.22 8.04
N ASN A 10 -12.64 1.42 7.86
CA ASN A 10 -13.39 0.78 6.78
C ASN A 10 -12.86 1.18 5.40
N MET A 11 -12.53 2.47 5.20
CA MET A 11 -11.91 2.94 3.95
C MET A 11 -10.59 2.22 3.67
N LEU A 12 -9.71 2.11 4.68
CA LEU A 12 -8.40 1.49 4.52
C LEU A 12 -8.46 -0.04 4.32
N ASN A 13 -9.60 -0.66 4.61
CA ASN A 13 -9.82 -2.09 4.40
C ASN A 13 -10.42 -2.44 3.02
N TYR A 14 -10.75 -1.45 2.18
CA TYR A 14 -11.21 -1.73 0.82
C TYR A 14 -10.16 -2.50 0.02
N SER A 15 -10.64 -3.50 -0.71
CA SER A 15 -9.79 -4.41 -1.47
C SER A 15 -9.48 -3.89 -2.88
N TYR A 16 -8.34 -4.33 -3.39
CA TYR A 16 -7.85 -4.12 -4.76
C TYR A 16 -8.91 -4.40 -5.82
N GLY A 17 -8.89 -3.61 -6.89
CA GLY A 17 -9.72 -3.82 -8.09
C GLY A 17 -11.18 -3.42 -7.90
N THR A 18 -11.51 -2.74 -6.79
CA THR A 18 -12.84 -2.17 -6.58
C THR A 18 -12.86 -0.71 -7.06
N LYS A 19 -14.01 -0.21 -7.53
CA LYS A 19 -14.13 1.23 -7.84
C LYS A 19 -13.76 2.11 -6.63
N TYR A 20 -14.02 1.61 -5.42
CA TYR A 20 -13.71 2.30 -4.18
C TYR A 20 -12.21 2.35 -3.88
N SER A 21 -11.44 1.29 -4.17
CA SER A 21 -10.00 1.30 -3.91
C SER A 21 -9.28 2.37 -4.72
N TYR A 22 -9.59 2.49 -6.02
CA TYR A 22 -9.06 3.55 -6.87
C TYR A 22 -9.37 4.95 -6.34
N LEU A 23 -10.62 5.20 -5.95
CA LEU A 23 -11.06 6.50 -5.45
C LEU A 23 -10.37 6.86 -4.13
N ILE A 24 -10.30 5.92 -3.20
CA ILE A 24 -9.64 6.13 -1.90
C ILE A 24 -8.15 6.42 -2.12
N LEU A 25 -7.47 5.68 -2.98
CA LEU A 25 -6.08 5.97 -3.32
C LEU A 25 -5.94 7.35 -3.96
N SER A 26 -6.83 7.72 -4.89
CA SER A 26 -6.76 9.04 -5.54
C SER A 26 -6.87 10.20 -4.54
N LEU A 27 -7.65 10.03 -3.46
CA LEU A 27 -7.73 11.01 -2.35
C LEU A 27 -6.44 11.12 -1.55
N LEU A 28 -5.66 10.04 -1.46
CA LEU A 28 -4.37 10.02 -0.76
C LEU A 28 -3.26 10.66 -1.59
N TYR A 29 -3.34 10.66 -2.92
CA TYR A 29 -2.33 11.27 -3.81
C TYR A 29 -2.68 12.71 -4.21
N GLN A 30 -2.80 13.60 -3.23
CA GLN A 30 -3.10 15.01 -3.47
C GLN A 30 -1.94 15.71 -4.21
N GLY A 31 -2.27 16.58 -5.17
CA GLY A 31 -1.26 17.30 -5.96
C GLY A 31 -0.61 16.49 -7.09
N ARG A 32 -1.05 15.25 -7.33
CA ARG A 32 -0.64 14.45 -8.48
C ARG A 32 -1.18 15.08 -9.78
N ASP A 33 -0.35 15.14 -10.81
CA ASP A 33 -0.79 15.57 -12.15
C ASP A 33 -1.56 14.43 -12.83
N TRP A 34 -2.86 14.65 -13.05
CA TRP A 34 -3.79 13.71 -13.67
C TRP A 34 -4.01 13.98 -15.16
N LYS A 35 -3.52 15.11 -15.69
CA LYS A 35 -3.94 15.61 -17.01
C LYS A 35 -3.45 14.72 -18.15
N ASP A 36 -2.20 14.26 -18.07
CA ASP A 36 -1.53 13.51 -19.14
C ASP A 36 -0.91 12.18 -18.66
N LYS A 37 -1.29 11.74 -17.45
CA LYS A 37 -0.76 10.51 -16.85
C LYS A 37 -1.89 9.55 -16.45
N LYS A 38 -1.74 8.31 -16.91
CA LYS A 38 -2.54 7.19 -16.42
C LYS A 38 -1.85 6.60 -15.19
N TYR A 39 -2.64 6.36 -14.15
CA TYR A 39 -2.18 5.67 -12.96
C TYR A 39 -2.92 4.35 -12.80
N ASN A 40 -2.19 3.33 -12.40
CA ASN A 40 -2.69 1.98 -12.20
C ASN A 40 -2.60 1.66 -10.71
N GLU A 41 -3.64 1.01 -10.18
CA GLU A 41 -3.54 0.36 -8.86
C GLU A 41 -2.51 -0.76 -8.93
N ASP A 42 -1.61 -0.80 -7.96
CA ASP A 42 -0.66 -1.90 -7.79
C ASP A 42 -0.46 -2.22 -6.30
N HIS A 43 -0.03 -3.43 -6.00
CA HIS A 43 0.31 -3.86 -4.63
C HIS A 43 1.77 -3.54 -4.31
N ILE A 44 2.05 -2.74 -3.28
CA ILE A 44 3.41 -2.41 -2.85
C ILE A 44 4.25 -3.66 -2.61
N TYR A 45 3.78 -4.54 -1.72
CA TYR A 45 4.25 -5.91 -1.64
C TYR A 45 3.51 -6.74 -2.68
N PRO A 46 4.21 -7.37 -3.66
CA PRO A 46 3.54 -8.04 -4.77
C PRO A 46 2.56 -9.11 -4.30
N GLN A 47 1.36 -9.13 -4.88
CA GLN A 47 0.31 -10.12 -4.59
C GLN A 47 0.83 -11.58 -4.65
N ASN A 48 1.75 -11.87 -5.57
CA ASN A 48 2.32 -13.21 -5.72
C ASN A 48 3.09 -13.70 -4.49
N GLU A 49 3.63 -12.80 -3.65
CA GLU A 49 4.29 -13.18 -2.40
C GLU A 49 3.30 -13.76 -1.37
N PHE A 50 2.04 -13.34 -1.44
CA PHE A 50 0.99 -13.73 -0.50
C PHE A 50 0.24 -15.01 -0.89
N LYS A 51 0.66 -15.73 -1.93
CA LYS A 51 0.13 -17.07 -2.20
C LYS A 51 0.49 -17.98 -1.03
N ILE A 52 -0.49 -18.63 -0.40
CA ILE A 52 -0.29 -19.49 0.79
C ILE A 52 0.88 -20.48 0.59
N LYS A 53 0.97 -21.12 -0.59
CA LYS A 53 2.06 -22.03 -0.93
C LYS A 53 3.45 -21.39 -0.87
N ASN A 54 3.57 -20.12 -1.29
CA ASN A 54 4.83 -19.38 -1.30
C ASN A 54 5.22 -18.96 0.13
N LEU A 55 4.23 -18.53 0.92
CA LEU A 55 4.45 -18.18 2.33
C LEU A 55 4.91 -19.40 3.15
N ARG A 56 4.24 -20.55 2.98
CA ARG A 56 4.66 -21.80 3.63
C ARG A 56 6.06 -22.24 3.20
N ALA A 57 6.39 -22.11 1.92
CA ALA A 57 7.73 -22.42 1.41
C ALA A 57 8.82 -21.49 2.00
N LYS A 58 8.47 -20.25 2.36
CA LYS A 58 9.34 -19.31 3.08
C LYS A 58 9.40 -19.56 4.60
N GLY A 59 8.62 -20.49 5.14
CA GLY A 59 8.66 -20.89 6.54
C GLY A 59 7.73 -20.13 7.49
N TYR A 60 6.79 -19.32 6.98
CA TYR A 60 5.81 -18.64 7.84
C TYR A 60 4.80 -19.65 8.43
N ASP A 61 4.46 -19.44 9.70
CA ASP A 61 3.41 -20.21 10.38
C ASP A 61 1.99 -19.82 9.92
N ASP A 62 1.02 -20.70 10.18
CA ASP A 62 -0.36 -20.48 9.73
C ASP A 62 -0.99 -19.20 10.36
N VAL A 63 -0.60 -18.84 11.58
CA VAL A 63 -1.08 -17.62 12.27
C VAL A 63 -0.61 -16.35 11.54
N THR A 64 0.64 -16.32 11.11
CA THR A 64 1.23 -15.22 10.35
C THR A 64 0.62 -15.16 8.96
N ILE A 65 0.45 -16.31 8.31
CA ILE A 65 -0.21 -16.42 7.00
C ILE A 65 -1.63 -15.85 7.07
N GLU A 66 -2.41 -16.20 8.09
CA GLU A 66 -3.78 -15.69 8.27
C GLU A 66 -3.79 -14.16 8.38
N LYS A 67 -2.90 -13.59 9.19
CA LYS A 67 -2.75 -12.13 9.32
C LYS A 67 -2.36 -11.47 8.00
N TYR A 68 -1.49 -12.10 7.22
CA TYR A 68 -1.12 -11.62 5.89
C TYR A 68 -2.32 -11.65 4.94
N GLN A 69 -3.06 -12.77 4.89
CA GLN A 69 -4.27 -12.92 4.07
C GLN A 69 -5.33 -11.86 4.40
N ALA A 70 -5.46 -11.48 5.66
CA ALA A 70 -6.46 -10.51 6.11
C ALA A 70 -6.22 -9.08 5.58
N CYS A 71 -4.99 -8.72 5.18
CA CYS A 71 -4.66 -7.34 4.84
C CYS A 71 -3.87 -7.13 3.54
N TYR A 72 -3.28 -8.17 2.93
CA TYR A 72 -2.43 -7.99 1.75
C TYR A 72 -3.14 -7.35 0.56
N ASN A 73 -4.46 -7.50 0.48
CA ASN A 73 -5.24 -7.01 -0.65
C ASN A 73 -5.90 -5.64 -0.38
N SER A 74 -5.69 -5.04 0.79
CA SER A 74 -6.35 -3.78 1.18
C SER A 74 -5.56 -2.54 0.78
N ILE A 75 -6.17 -1.35 0.88
CA ILE A 75 -5.52 -0.05 0.65
C ILE A 75 -4.17 0.08 1.34
N LEU A 76 -4.00 -0.54 2.51
CA LEU A 76 -2.76 -0.52 3.28
C LEU A 76 -1.56 -1.13 2.51
N ASN A 77 -1.81 -2.02 1.54
CA ASN A 77 -0.79 -2.56 0.64
C ASN A 77 -0.94 -2.05 -0.82
N LEU A 78 -1.83 -1.08 -1.08
CA LEU A 78 -2.03 -0.56 -2.44
C LEU A 78 -1.37 0.80 -2.64
N GLU A 79 -1.06 1.08 -3.90
CA GLU A 79 -0.56 2.35 -4.38
C GLU A 79 -1.04 2.63 -5.80
N LEU A 80 -0.84 3.87 -6.26
CA LEU A 80 -1.06 4.24 -7.65
C LEU A 80 0.28 4.50 -8.32
N LEU A 81 0.64 3.69 -9.30
CA LEU A 81 1.87 3.83 -10.09
C LEU A 81 1.56 4.33 -11.49
N ASP A 82 2.42 5.18 -12.05
CA ASP A 82 2.35 5.44 -13.49
C ASP A 82 2.78 4.21 -14.32
N ASP A 83 2.54 4.23 -15.63
CA ASP A 83 2.85 3.11 -16.51
C ASP A 83 4.35 2.72 -16.49
N SER A 84 5.25 3.69 -16.29
CA SER A 84 6.70 3.46 -16.23
C SER A 84 7.09 2.79 -14.92
N GLU A 85 6.59 3.30 -13.79
CA GLU A 85 6.80 2.74 -12.46
C GLU A 85 6.26 1.32 -12.36
N ASN A 86 5.01 1.10 -12.80
CA ASN A 86 4.36 -0.21 -12.79
C ASN A 86 5.15 -1.23 -13.63
N LYS A 87 5.60 -0.83 -14.82
CA LYS A 87 6.43 -1.68 -15.70
C LYS A 87 7.80 -1.98 -15.09
N SER A 88 8.42 -1.03 -14.39
CA SER A 88 9.70 -1.23 -13.71
C SER A 88 9.59 -2.19 -12.51
N LYS A 89 8.46 -2.12 -11.80
CA LYS A 89 8.19 -2.95 -10.62
C LYS A 89 8.00 -4.41 -10.97
N ASN A 90 7.12 -4.74 -11.92
CA ASN A 90 6.97 -6.08 -12.52
C ASN A 90 7.15 -7.26 -11.53
N ALA A 91 6.38 -7.26 -10.44
CA ALA A 91 6.41 -8.26 -9.37
C ALA A 91 7.75 -8.42 -8.60
N LYS A 92 8.68 -7.48 -8.71
CA LYS A 92 9.88 -7.42 -7.87
C LYS A 92 9.50 -7.29 -6.39
N PRO A 93 10.22 -7.96 -5.47
CA PRO A 93 10.11 -7.73 -4.04
C PRO A 93 10.26 -6.24 -3.70
N PHE A 94 9.43 -5.76 -2.77
CA PHE A 94 9.33 -4.32 -2.49
C PHE A 94 10.65 -3.74 -1.97
N ASP A 95 11.32 -4.43 -1.07
CA ASP A 95 12.62 -4.05 -0.51
C ASP A 95 13.72 -3.88 -1.57
N LEU A 96 13.69 -4.70 -2.62
CA LEU A 96 14.62 -4.60 -3.74
C LEU A 96 14.23 -3.46 -4.67
N TRP A 97 12.94 -3.34 -4.99
CA TRP A 97 12.46 -2.31 -5.90
C TRP A 97 12.60 -0.89 -5.33
N LEU A 98 12.43 -0.73 -4.01
CA LEU A 98 12.52 0.55 -3.32
C LEU A 98 13.92 1.18 -3.38
N LYS A 99 14.99 0.38 -3.49
CA LYS A 99 16.39 0.86 -3.52
C LYS A 99 16.69 1.74 -4.73
N ASP A 100 15.99 1.53 -5.84
CA ASP A 100 16.20 2.25 -7.10
C ASP A 100 15.23 3.43 -7.26
N ARG A 101 14.58 3.88 -6.18
CA ARG A 101 13.60 4.98 -6.21
C ARG A 101 14.23 6.32 -5.83
N ASP A 102 13.59 7.38 -6.29
CA ASP A 102 13.98 8.74 -5.93
C ASP A 102 13.71 9.02 -4.43
N ALA A 103 14.39 10.02 -3.87
CA ALA A 103 14.29 10.35 -2.45
C ALA A 103 12.87 10.73 -2.00
N ASN A 104 12.04 11.25 -2.91
CA ASN A 104 10.66 11.66 -2.64
C ASN A 104 9.66 10.50 -2.82
N PHE A 105 10.10 9.31 -3.25
CA PHE A 105 9.20 8.18 -3.49
C PHE A 105 8.41 7.81 -2.23
N LYS A 106 9.08 7.75 -1.08
CA LYS A 106 8.42 7.36 0.18
C LYS A 106 7.37 8.35 0.62
N GLU A 107 7.66 9.64 0.53
CA GLU A 107 6.73 10.71 0.86
C GLU A 107 5.54 10.69 -0.10
N ARG A 108 5.80 10.68 -1.42
CA ARG A 108 4.77 10.62 -2.47
C ARG A 108 3.84 9.40 -2.34
N HIS A 109 4.36 8.23 -1.95
CA HIS A 109 3.61 6.96 -1.87
C HIS A 109 3.15 6.61 -0.46
N HIS A 110 3.36 7.50 0.51
CA HIS A 110 3.03 7.28 1.92
C HIS A 110 3.64 5.97 2.46
N ILE A 111 4.92 5.76 2.15
CA ILE A 111 5.71 4.64 2.65
C ILE A 111 6.28 5.04 4.02
N PRO A 112 5.95 4.31 5.10
CA PRO A 112 6.48 4.63 6.42
C PRO A 112 8.00 4.43 6.48
N GLU A 113 8.68 5.20 7.31
CA GLU A 113 10.11 4.98 7.59
C GLU A 113 10.33 3.73 8.44
N MET A 114 11.16 2.82 7.92
CA MET A 114 11.45 1.52 8.50
C MET A 114 12.89 1.12 8.21
N ASN A 115 13.46 0.29 9.08
CA ASN A 115 14.83 -0.22 8.91
C ASN A 115 14.90 -1.33 7.85
N ASP A 116 13.81 -2.07 7.65
CA ASP A 116 13.71 -3.14 6.68
C ASP A 116 12.30 -3.14 6.06
N TYR A 117 12.26 -3.37 4.75
CA TYR A 117 11.04 -3.45 3.94
C TYR A 117 10.83 -4.84 3.35
N SER A 118 11.62 -5.84 3.78
CA SER A 118 11.43 -7.23 3.41
C SER A 118 10.05 -7.74 3.85
N LEU A 119 9.61 -8.85 3.26
CA LEU A 119 8.29 -9.42 3.53
C LEU A 119 8.10 -9.81 5.01
N ASP A 120 9.18 -10.06 5.76
CA ASP A 120 9.13 -10.36 7.20
C ASP A 120 8.60 -9.18 8.03
N TYR A 121 8.75 -7.95 7.52
CA TYR A 121 8.30 -6.74 8.18
C TYR A 121 6.94 -6.25 7.66
N PHE A 122 6.24 -7.05 6.84
CA PHE A 122 4.97 -6.67 6.21
C PHE A 122 3.91 -6.21 7.23
N LEU A 123 3.75 -6.89 8.36
CA LEU A 123 2.75 -6.47 9.36
C LEU A 123 3.13 -5.17 10.09
N ASP A 124 4.43 -4.92 10.32
CA ASP A 124 4.89 -3.63 10.86
C ASP A 124 4.66 -2.51 9.83
N PHE A 125 4.93 -2.79 8.56
CA PHE A 125 4.63 -1.89 7.45
C PHE A 125 3.15 -1.52 7.41
N ILE A 126 2.25 -2.51 7.43
CA ILE A 126 0.80 -2.29 7.42
C ILE A 126 0.36 -1.44 8.61
N LYS A 127 0.87 -1.73 9.81
CA LYS A 127 0.57 -0.97 11.02
C LYS A 127 1.02 0.49 10.92
N LYS A 128 2.27 0.73 10.51
CA LYS A 128 2.82 2.09 10.39
C LYS A 128 2.17 2.87 9.27
N ARG A 129 1.91 2.22 8.13
CA ARG A 129 1.24 2.83 6.99
C ARG A 129 -0.21 3.17 7.32
N LYS A 130 -0.94 2.32 8.06
CA LYS A 130 -2.28 2.65 8.56
C LYS A 130 -2.27 3.95 9.35
N ALA A 131 -1.35 4.10 10.31
CA ALA A 131 -1.24 5.34 11.09
C ALA A 131 -0.95 6.57 10.23
N LEU A 132 -0.06 6.43 9.23
CA LEU A 132 0.27 7.50 8.29
C LEU A 132 -0.94 7.90 7.43
N LEU A 133 -1.62 6.94 6.81
CA LEU A 133 -2.77 7.19 5.95
C LEU A 133 -3.96 7.75 6.75
N THR A 134 -4.20 7.25 7.97
CA THR A 134 -5.23 7.81 8.85
C THR A 134 -4.96 9.28 9.16
N LYS A 135 -3.70 9.66 9.43
CA LYS A 135 -3.32 11.06 9.62
C LYS A 135 -3.62 11.89 8.37
N GLN A 136 -3.22 11.43 7.19
CA GLN A 136 -3.46 12.14 5.93
C GLN A 136 -4.95 12.33 5.62
N ILE A 137 -5.77 11.30 5.82
CA ILE A 137 -7.22 11.39 5.61
C ILE A 137 -7.86 12.40 6.57
N LYS A 138 -7.42 12.45 7.83
CA LYS A 138 -7.91 13.45 8.80
C LYS A 138 -7.49 14.87 8.43
N GLU A 139 -6.26 15.06 7.97
CA GLU A 139 -5.73 16.36 7.57
C GLU A 139 -6.44 16.94 6.33
N PHE A 140 -6.86 16.09 5.38
CA PHE A 140 -7.65 16.51 4.21
C PHE A 140 -8.96 17.22 4.58
N ILE A 141 -9.57 16.87 5.71
CA ILE A 141 -10.88 17.40 6.11
C ILE A 141 -10.77 18.73 6.87
N LEU A 142 -9.55 19.12 7.27
CA LEU A 142 -9.28 20.36 7.99
C LEU A 142 -8.87 21.52 7.05
N GLN A 143 -8.76 21.26 5.75
CA GLN A 143 -8.53 22.26 4.70
C GLN A 143 -9.86 22.68 4.05
#